data_AF-A0A6P6C2Z7-F1
#
_entry.id   AF-A0A6P6C2Z7-F1
#
_cell.length_a   1.000
_cell.length_b   1.000
_cell.length_c   1.000
_cell.angle_alpha   90.00
_cell.angle_beta   90.00
_cell.angle_gamma   90.00
#
_symmetry.space_group_name_H-M   'P 1'
#
loop_
_entity.id
_entity.type
_entity.pdbx_description
1 polymer ?
#
loop_
_entity_poly.entity_id
_entity_poly.type
_entity_poly.pdbx_seq_one_letter_code
_entity_poly.pdbx_strand_id
1 'polypeptide(L)'
;MTEKQREEAEWENINMLLMTHGLRPLSLVKRTDLKDFIIFDKQSSQKMRHNLKTLVEETECQQKMIQELIETNQQLKNELQLEKCRAVDQEQRANDLEQIMESVKAKIGELEDESLNRVCQQQNKMKDLQKEHKALQAKCQHYKRKRMEQQETIASLQKDIYRLTMEEEERIITQNRVFASLCKRVPHTVLDRQ
;
A
#
# COMPACT_ATOMS: atom_id res chain seq x y z
N MET A 1 -65.56 63.85 -20.73
CA MET A 1 -65.62 62.48 -21.28
C MET A 1 -66.91 61.86 -20.79
N THR A 2 -67.78 61.38 -21.69
CA THR A 2 -69.02 60.71 -21.27
C THR A 2 -68.70 59.31 -20.72
N GLU A 3 -69.52 58.81 -19.81
CA GLU A 3 -69.28 57.52 -19.14
C GLU A 3 -69.16 56.35 -20.15
N LYS A 4 -69.92 56.43 -21.25
CA LYS A 4 -69.83 55.54 -22.39
C LYS A 4 -68.44 55.52 -23.05
N GLN A 5 -67.83 56.69 -23.27
CA GLN A 5 -66.50 56.80 -23.88
C GLN A 5 -65.42 56.15 -23.01
N ARG A 6 -65.60 56.17 -21.67
CA ARG A 6 -64.68 55.51 -20.75
C ARG A 6 -64.77 53.99 -20.86
N GLU A 7 -65.98 53.42 -20.92
CA GLU A 7 -66.16 51.98 -21.08
C GLU A 7 -65.66 51.48 -22.45
N GLU A 8 -65.87 52.26 -23.51
CA GLU A 8 -65.32 51.98 -24.84
C GLU A 8 -63.79 51.94 -24.81
N ALA A 9 -63.13 52.90 -24.13
CA ALA A 9 -61.68 52.91 -23.98
C ALA A 9 -61.14 51.73 -23.14
N GLU A 10 -61.87 51.29 -22.10
CA GLU A 10 -61.50 50.11 -21.31
C GLU A 10 -61.60 48.82 -22.13
N TRP A 11 -62.64 48.68 -22.97
CA TRP A 11 -62.74 47.55 -23.91
C TRP A 11 -61.67 47.57 -24.98
N GLU A 12 -61.29 48.76 -25.48
CA GLU A 12 -60.19 48.90 -26.43
C GLU A 12 -58.85 48.45 -25.82
N ASN A 13 -58.61 48.77 -24.54
CA ASN A 13 -57.41 48.31 -23.82
C ASN A 13 -57.38 46.77 -23.68
N ILE A 14 -58.54 46.15 -23.41
CA ILE A 14 -58.64 44.68 -23.39
C ILE A 14 -58.44 44.09 -24.79
N ASN A 15 -58.98 44.71 -25.83
CA ASN A 15 -58.77 44.27 -27.20
C ASN A 15 -57.29 44.34 -27.61
N MET A 16 -56.58 45.39 -27.20
CA MET A 16 -55.13 45.48 -27.37
C MET A 16 -54.42 44.31 -26.69
N LEU A 17 -54.78 44.01 -25.44
CA LEU A 17 -54.21 42.88 -24.70
C LEU A 17 -54.48 41.55 -25.41
N LEU A 18 -55.73 41.28 -25.80
CA LEU A 18 -56.12 40.08 -26.53
C LEU A 18 -55.29 39.93 -27.83
N MET A 19 -55.16 41.02 -28.60
CA MET A 19 -54.39 41.02 -29.85
C MET A 19 -52.90 40.78 -29.63
N THR A 20 -52.30 41.36 -28.58
CA THR A 20 -50.90 41.10 -28.20
C THR A 20 -50.65 39.62 -27.94
N HIS A 21 -51.67 38.90 -27.43
CA HIS A 21 -51.62 37.45 -27.22
C HIS A 21 -52.22 36.62 -28.37
N GLY A 22 -52.47 37.22 -29.54
CA GLY A 22 -52.97 36.53 -30.74
C GLY A 22 -54.44 36.11 -30.70
N LEU A 23 -55.22 36.64 -29.74
CA LEU A 23 -56.65 36.41 -29.60
C LEU A 23 -57.45 37.43 -30.42
N ARG A 24 -58.69 37.07 -30.78
CA ARG A 24 -59.56 37.97 -31.55
C ARG A 24 -60.11 39.09 -30.66
N PRO A 25 -60.22 40.33 -31.18
CA PRO A 25 -60.78 41.44 -30.44
C PRO A 25 -62.30 41.28 -30.31
N LEU A 26 -62.86 41.84 -29.26
CA LEU A 26 -64.29 41.93 -29.02
C LEU A 26 -64.85 43.15 -29.76
N SER A 27 -66.03 42.99 -30.37
CA SER A 27 -66.72 44.07 -31.09
C SER A 27 -67.89 44.63 -30.28
N LEU A 28 -68.01 45.97 -30.26
CA LEU A 28 -69.14 46.65 -29.65
C LEU A 28 -70.31 46.71 -30.63
N VAL A 29 -71.39 45.99 -30.32
CA VAL A 29 -72.58 45.89 -31.19
C VAL A 29 -73.56 47.03 -30.89
N LYS A 30 -74.13 47.66 -31.94
CA LYS A 30 -75.16 48.71 -31.81
C LYS A 30 -76.53 48.10 -31.52
N ARG A 31 -77.38 48.83 -30.77
CA ARG A 31 -78.69 48.40 -30.22
C ARG A 31 -79.81 48.11 -31.25
N THR A 32 -79.50 47.79 -32.50
CA THR A 32 -80.50 47.67 -33.56
C THR A 32 -81.28 46.34 -33.55
N ASP A 33 -80.75 45.27 -32.96
CA ASP A 33 -81.53 44.04 -32.67
C ASP A 33 -80.90 43.27 -31.50
N LEU A 34 -81.59 43.24 -30.36
CA LEU A 34 -81.08 42.70 -29.09
C LEU A 34 -81.58 41.28 -28.78
N LYS A 35 -82.45 40.69 -29.62
CA LYS A 35 -83.12 39.41 -29.34
C LYS A 35 -82.15 38.22 -29.20
N ASP A 36 -80.99 38.29 -29.83
CA ASP A 36 -80.00 37.20 -29.86
C ASP A 36 -78.77 37.48 -28.96
N PHE A 37 -78.78 38.54 -28.15
CA PHE A 37 -77.63 38.94 -27.33
C PHE A 37 -77.93 38.90 -25.83
N ILE A 38 -76.95 38.42 -25.05
CA ILE A 38 -76.95 38.55 -23.60
C ILE A 38 -76.44 39.96 -23.26
N ILE A 39 -77.32 40.76 -22.65
CA ILE A 39 -76.99 42.12 -22.25
C ILE A 39 -76.48 42.08 -20.81
N PHE A 40 -75.23 42.50 -20.61
CA PHE A 40 -74.70 42.71 -19.27
C PHE A 40 -75.15 44.06 -18.73
N ASP A 41 -75.56 44.07 -17.46
CA ASP A 41 -75.59 45.31 -16.70
C ASP A 41 -74.17 45.87 -16.52
N LYS A 42 -74.08 47.12 -16.08
CA LYS A 42 -72.81 47.83 -15.91
C LYS A 42 -71.83 47.09 -15.00
N GLN A 43 -72.31 46.55 -13.88
CA GLN A 43 -71.49 45.85 -12.90
C GLN A 43 -70.97 44.53 -13.47
N SER A 44 -71.85 43.77 -14.12
CA SER A 44 -71.49 42.51 -14.80
C SER A 44 -70.48 42.73 -15.92
N SER A 45 -70.64 43.79 -16.70
CA SER A 45 -69.72 44.19 -17.77
C SER A 45 -68.35 44.61 -17.23
N GLN A 46 -68.30 45.42 -16.17
CA GLN A 46 -67.06 45.77 -15.47
C GLN A 46 -66.34 44.54 -14.91
N LYS A 47 -67.09 43.62 -14.29
CA LYS A 47 -66.53 42.38 -13.74
C LYS A 47 -65.99 41.47 -14.85
N MET A 48 -66.69 41.36 -15.99
CA MET A 48 -66.20 40.62 -17.15
C MET A 48 -64.89 41.20 -17.69
N ARG A 49 -64.80 42.53 -17.81
CA ARG A 49 -63.57 43.22 -18.23
C ARG A 49 -62.40 42.92 -17.30
N HIS A 50 -62.64 43.05 -16.01
CA HIS A 50 -61.63 42.76 -15.00
C HIS A 50 -61.17 41.30 -15.08
N ASN A 51 -62.11 40.35 -15.12
CA ASN A 51 -61.80 38.92 -15.23
C ASN A 51 -60.99 38.59 -16.49
N LEU A 52 -61.36 39.14 -17.65
CA LEU A 52 -60.63 38.92 -18.91
C LEU A 52 -59.20 39.47 -18.83
N LYS A 53 -59.03 40.68 -18.28
CA LYS A 53 -57.71 41.27 -18.09
C LYS A 53 -56.84 40.40 -17.18
N THR A 54 -57.35 40.06 -16.00
CA THR A 54 -56.63 39.23 -15.03
C THR A 54 -56.27 37.86 -15.60
N LEU A 55 -57.20 37.21 -16.31
CA LEU A 55 -56.95 35.89 -16.91
C LEU A 55 -55.81 35.93 -17.94
N VAL A 56 -55.74 36.96 -18.78
CA VAL A 56 -54.69 37.09 -19.79
C VAL A 56 -53.34 37.39 -19.14
N GLU A 57 -53.30 38.30 -18.16
CA GLU A 57 -52.08 38.61 -17.38
C GLU A 57 -51.57 37.38 -16.62
N GLU A 58 -52.46 36.60 -16.01
CA GLU A 58 -52.11 35.34 -15.32
C GLU A 58 -51.59 34.30 -16.30
N THR A 59 -52.19 34.17 -17.48
CA THR A 59 -51.74 33.22 -18.52
C THR A 59 -50.34 33.57 -19.02
N GLU A 60 -50.02 34.85 -19.20
CA GLU A 60 -48.68 35.30 -19.58
C GLU A 60 -47.65 34.97 -18.49
N CYS A 61 -48.00 35.22 -17.22
CA CYS A 61 -47.14 34.86 -16.09
C CYS A 61 -46.87 33.34 -16.03
N GLN A 62 -47.91 32.53 -16.22
CA GLN A 62 -47.78 31.07 -16.28
C GLN A 62 -46.91 30.62 -17.46
N GLN A 63 -47.04 31.22 -18.64
CA GLN A 63 -46.20 30.90 -19.79
C GLN A 63 -44.72 31.21 -19.53
N LYS A 64 -44.40 32.34 -18.89
CA LYS A 64 -43.03 32.68 -18.49
C LYS A 64 -42.47 31.64 -17.51
N MET A 65 -43.24 31.30 -16.48
CA MET A 65 -42.83 30.28 -15.50
C MET A 65 -42.61 28.91 -16.16
N ILE A 66 -43.48 28.50 -17.09
CA ILE A 66 -43.30 27.24 -17.84
C ILE A 66 -42.00 27.26 -18.65
N GLN A 67 -41.70 28.39 -19.32
CA GLN A 67 -40.48 28.53 -20.10
C GLN A 67 -39.23 28.45 -19.21
N GLU A 68 -39.22 29.17 -18.08
CA GLU A 68 -38.13 29.11 -17.10
C GLU A 68 -37.94 27.70 -16.53
N LEU A 69 -39.04 26.97 -16.26
CA LEU A 69 -39.00 25.58 -15.81
C LEU A 69 -38.41 24.65 -16.87
N ILE A 70 -38.74 24.84 -18.15
CA ILE A 70 -38.18 24.06 -19.26
C ILE A 70 -36.68 24.30 -19.37
N GLU A 71 -36.25 25.56 -19.33
CA GLU A 71 -34.83 25.93 -19.40
C GLU A 71 -34.04 25.36 -18.22
N THR A 72 -34.58 25.52 -17.00
CA THR A 72 -33.97 24.97 -15.78
C THR A 72 -33.88 23.45 -15.84
N ASN A 73 -34.94 22.76 -16.31
CA ASN A 73 -34.93 21.30 -16.43
C ASN A 73 -33.86 20.83 -17.44
N GLN A 74 -33.72 21.54 -18.56
CA GLN A 74 -32.70 21.23 -19.56
C GLN A 74 -31.28 21.44 -19.02
N GLN A 75 -31.05 22.51 -18.24
CA GLN A 75 -29.78 22.74 -17.58
C GLN A 75 -29.46 21.63 -16.56
N LEU A 76 -30.41 21.28 -15.70
CA LEU A 76 -30.25 20.20 -14.72
C LEU A 76 -29.96 18.85 -15.39
N LYS A 77 -30.57 18.58 -16.54
CA LYS A 77 -30.29 17.36 -17.32
C LYS A 77 -28.86 17.33 -17.85
N ASN A 78 -28.33 18.47 -18.31
CA ASN A 78 -26.96 18.59 -18.77
C ASN A 78 -25.95 18.43 -17.62
N GLU A 79 -26.22 19.08 -16.47
CA GLU A 79 -25.41 18.95 -15.26
C GLU A 79 -25.39 17.51 -14.74
N LEU A 80 -26.54 16.84 -14.71
CA LEU A 80 -26.65 15.44 -14.33
C LEU A 80 -25.79 14.54 -15.24
N GLN A 81 -25.77 14.80 -16.54
CA GLN A 81 -24.96 14.02 -17.48
C GLN A 81 -23.46 14.26 -17.26
N LEU A 82 -23.06 15.50 -17.00
CA LEU A 82 -21.68 15.84 -16.67
C LEU A 82 -21.22 15.16 -15.38
N GLU A 83 -22.04 15.19 -14.33
CA GLU A 83 -21.74 14.52 -13.06
C GLU A 83 -21.68 13.00 -13.21
N LYS A 84 -22.51 12.40 -14.08
CA LYS A 84 -22.38 10.97 -14.41
C LYS A 84 -21.04 10.64 -15.05
N CYS A 85 -20.57 11.44 -16.01
CA CYS A 85 -19.25 11.23 -16.61
C CYS A 85 -18.14 11.35 -15.56
N ARG A 86 -18.21 12.38 -14.70
CA ARG A 86 -17.26 12.58 -13.59
C ARG A 86 -17.24 11.40 -12.61
N ALA A 87 -18.41 10.85 -12.28
CA ALA A 87 -18.53 9.71 -11.40
C ALA A 87 -17.86 8.46 -12.00
N VAL A 88 -18.07 8.20 -13.29
CA VAL A 88 -17.40 7.10 -14.01
C VAL A 88 -15.88 7.27 -14.01
N ASP A 89 -15.38 8.47 -14.30
CA ASP A 89 -13.94 8.75 -14.28
C ASP A 89 -13.34 8.55 -12.88
N GLN A 90 -14.07 8.95 -11.83
CA GLN A 90 -13.64 8.73 -10.43
C GLN A 90 -13.67 7.26 -10.04
N GLU A 91 -14.69 6.50 -10.45
CA GLU A 91 -14.78 5.07 -10.23
C GLU A 91 -13.61 4.33 -10.90
N GLN A 92 -13.32 4.65 -12.16
CA GLN A 92 -12.18 4.06 -12.87
C GLN A 92 -10.86 4.36 -12.14
N ARG A 93 -10.66 5.60 -11.72
CA ARG A 93 -9.46 5.98 -10.97
C ARG A 93 -9.36 5.26 -9.62
N ALA A 94 -10.47 5.04 -8.93
CA ALA A 94 -10.49 4.29 -7.68
C ALA A 94 -10.08 2.83 -7.90
N ASN A 95 -10.60 2.20 -8.95
CA ASN A 95 -10.24 0.83 -9.33
C ASN A 95 -8.76 0.70 -9.69
N ASP A 96 -8.21 1.64 -10.47
CA ASP A 96 -6.79 1.65 -10.83
C ASP A 96 -5.89 1.77 -9.58
N LEU A 97 -6.28 2.62 -8.62
CA LEU A 97 -5.55 2.78 -7.35
C LEU A 97 -5.64 1.52 -6.48
N GLU A 98 -6.78 0.84 -6.46
CA GLU A 98 -6.96 -0.42 -5.74
C GLU A 98 -6.03 -1.51 -6.30
N GLN A 99 -5.96 -1.64 -7.63
CA GLN A 99 -5.05 -2.58 -8.29
C GLN A 99 -3.58 -2.31 -7.95
N ILE A 100 -3.16 -1.04 -7.97
CA ILE A 100 -1.80 -0.65 -7.57
C ILE A 100 -1.55 -1.01 -6.10
N MET A 101 -2.51 -0.74 -5.23
CA MET A 101 -2.40 -1.06 -3.80
C MET A 101 -2.25 -2.58 -3.59
N GLU A 102 -3.04 -3.40 -4.28
CA GLU A 102 -2.93 -4.86 -4.21
C GLU A 102 -1.56 -5.37 -4.67
N SER A 103 -1.05 -4.83 -5.79
CA SER A 103 0.29 -5.14 -6.29
C SER A 103 1.39 -4.78 -5.28
N VAL A 104 1.30 -3.60 -4.67
CA VAL A 104 2.26 -3.17 -3.62
C VAL A 104 2.16 -4.07 -2.39
N LYS A 105 0.96 -4.44 -1.94
CA LYS A 105 0.77 -5.37 -0.80
C LYS A 105 1.40 -6.72 -1.10
N ALA A 106 1.16 -7.28 -2.28
CA ALA A 106 1.79 -8.54 -2.69
C ALA A 106 3.32 -8.42 -2.68
N LYS A 107 3.87 -7.31 -3.21
CA LYS A 107 5.32 -7.12 -3.25
C LYS A 107 5.94 -6.97 -1.86
N ILE A 108 5.27 -6.30 -0.95
CA ILE A 108 5.71 -6.21 0.46
C ILE A 108 5.75 -7.61 1.07
N GLY A 109 4.69 -8.41 0.90
CA GLY A 109 4.66 -9.79 1.40
C GLY A 109 5.81 -10.65 0.88
N GLU A 110 6.08 -10.60 -0.42
CA GLU A 110 7.23 -11.30 -1.02
C GLU A 110 8.57 -10.89 -0.38
N LEU A 111 8.78 -9.58 -0.17
CA LEU A 111 10.02 -9.05 0.41
C LEU A 111 10.18 -9.43 1.88
N GLU A 112 9.08 -9.45 2.63
CA GLU A 112 9.04 -9.89 4.02
C GLU A 112 9.39 -11.38 4.14
N ASP A 113 8.77 -12.22 3.30
CA ASP A 113 9.04 -13.66 3.25
C ASP A 113 10.49 -13.96 2.86
N GLU A 114 11.00 -13.28 1.83
CA GLU A 114 12.40 -13.41 1.45
C GLU A 114 13.35 -12.99 2.57
N SER A 115 13.04 -11.90 3.28
CA SER A 115 13.83 -11.42 4.40
C SER A 115 13.86 -12.44 5.53
N LEU A 116 12.70 -12.97 5.91
CA LEU A 116 12.55 -14.00 6.93
C LEU A 116 13.34 -15.25 6.56
N ASN A 117 13.24 -15.69 5.31
CA ASN A 117 13.98 -16.84 4.78
C ASN A 117 15.50 -16.62 4.86
N ARG A 118 15.99 -15.43 4.47
CA ARG A 118 17.42 -15.09 4.57
C ARG A 118 17.91 -15.15 6.03
N VAL A 119 17.15 -14.57 6.97
CA VAL A 119 17.49 -14.60 8.40
C VAL A 119 17.50 -16.04 8.94
N CYS A 120 16.49 -16.85 8.59
CA CYS A 120 16.43 -18.26 9.00
C CYS A 120 17.63 -19.06 8.48
N GLN A 121 17.99 -18.89 7.20
CA GLN A 121 19.18 -19.51 6.62
C GLN A 121 20.47 -19.08 7.31
N GLN A 122 20.65 -17.79 7.58
CA GLN A 122 21.82 -17.28 8.30
C GLN A 122 21.90 -17.83 9.72
N GLN A 123 20.77 -17.90 10.43
CA GLN A 123 20.71 -18.46 11.77
C GLN A 123 21.11 -19.94 11.79
N ASN A 124 20.67 -20.73 10.81
CA ASN A 124 21.05 -22.14 10.69
C ASN A 124 22.56 -22.29 10.44
N LYS A 125 23.12 -21.52 9.50
CA LYS A 125 24.57 -21.50 9.24
C LYS A 125 25.37 -21.13 10.49
N MET A 126 24.91 -20.14 11.25
CA MET A 126 25.55 -19.72 12.49
C MET A 126 25.52 -20.82 13.57
N LYS A 127 24.39 -21.52 13.71
CA LYS A 127 24.28 -22.68 14.63
C LYS A 127 25.25 -23.80 14.25
N ASP A 128 25.40 -24.10 12.97
CA ASP A 128 26.31 -25.15 12.51
C ASP A 128 27.78 -24.77 12.72
N LEU A 129 28.17 -23.54 12.36
CA LEU A 129 29.51 -23.02 12.65
C LEU A 129 29.82 -23.02 14.16
N GLN A 130 28.84 -22.71 15.01
CA GLN A 130 29.02 -22.75 16.46
C GLN A 130 29.27 -24.19 16.95
N LYS A 131 28.59 -25.19 16.38
CA LYS A 131 28.85 -26.61 16.70
C LYS A 131 30.25 -27.03 16.25
N GLU A 132 30.66 -26.68 15.04
CA GLU A 132 31.99 -26.97 14.51
C GLU A 132 33.09 -26.32 15.36
N HIS A 133 32.91 -25.05 15.75
CA HIS A 133 33.84 -24.34 16.62
C HIS A 133 34.01 -25.08 17.96
N LYS A 134 32.91 -25.50 18.60
CA LYS A 134 32.96 -26.28 19.86
C LYS A 134 33.70 -27.61 19.67
N ALA A 135 33.43 -28.32 18.57
CA ALA A 135 34.08 -29.59 18.27
C ALA A 135 35.59 -29.42 18.02
N LEU A 136 35.99 -28.39 17.27
CA LEU A 136 37.39 -28.04 17.04
C LEU A 136 38.10 -27.63 18.34
N GLN A 137 37.45 -26.82 19.18
CA GLN A 137 37.99 -26.42 20.48
C GLN A 137 38.26 -27.64 21.37
N ALA A 138 37.34 -28.60 21.42
CA ALA A 138 37.52 -29.85 22.15
C ALA A 138 38.71 -30.67 21.61
N LYS A 139 38.84 -30.79 20.28
CA LYS A 139 39.99 -31.45 19.63
C LYS A 139 41.32 -30.75 19.97
N CYS A 140 41.38 -29.42 19.92
CA CYS A 140 42.56 -28.66 20.30
C CYS A 140 42.97 -28.89 21.75
N GLN A 141 42.01 -28.91 22.68
CA GLN A 141 42.28 -29.24 24.09
C GLN A 141 42.79 -30.67 24.27
N HIS A 142 42.21 -31.63 23.55
CA HIS A 142 42.67 -33.01 23.56
C HIS A 142 44.13 -33.14 23.09
N TYR A 143 44.48 -32.53 21.95
CA TYR A 143 45.86 -32.57 21.45
C TYR A 143 46.85 -31.86 22.36
N LYS A 144 46.46 -30.76 23.03
CA LYS A 144 47.31 -30.10 24.03
C LYS A 144 47.65 -31.03 25.20
N ARG A 145 46.66 -31.79 25.72
CA ARG A 145 46.87 -32.78 26.78
C ARG A 145 47.78 -33.91 26.32
N LYS A 146 47.48 -34.51 25.16
CA LYS A 146 48.30 -35.57 24.58
C LYS A 146 49.76 -35.16 24.37
N ARG A 147 50.00 -33.91 23.93
CA ARG A 147 51.36 -33.37 23.81
C ARG A 147 52.07 -33.29 25.15
N MET A 148 51.37 -32.88 26.21
CA MET A 148 51.93 -32.80 27.57
C MET A 148 52.32 -34.19 28.10
N GLU A 149 51.43 -35.18 27.96
CA GLU A 149 51.69 -36.58 28.33
C GLU A 149 52.91 -37.15 27.57
N GLN A 150 53.01 -36.85 26.28
CA GLN A 150 54.17 -37.24 25.47
C GLN A 150 55.47 -36.56 25.95
N GLN A 151 55.41 -35.27 26.30
CA GLN A 151 56.56 -34.53 26.82
C GLN A 151 57.07 -35.12 28.14
N GLU A 152 56.15 -35.49 29.04
CA GLU A 152 56.47 -36.16 30.31
C GLU A 152 57.08 -37.54 30.08
N THR A 153 56.54 -38.31 29.14
CA THR A 153 57.07 -39.63 28.77
C THR A 153 58.49 -39.51 28.21
N ILE A 154 58.72 -38.56 27.30
CA ILE A 154 60.05 -38.30 26.74
C ILE A 154 61.05 -37.93 27.86
N ALA A 155 60.66 -37.05 28.78
CA ALA A 155 61.52 -36.65 29.90
C ALA A 155 61.87 -37.83 30.82
N SER A 156 60.91 -38.71 31.11
CA SER A 156 61.15 -39.94 31.88
C SER A 156 62.13 -40.87 31.17
N LEU A 157 61.92 -41.13 29.88
CA LEU A 157 62.80 -42.01 29.10
C LEU A 157 64.21 -41.44 28.98
N GLN A 158 64.36 -40.13 28.80
CA GLN A 158 65.67 -39.47 28.81
C GLN A 158 66.41 -39.68 30.14
N LYS A 159 65.71 -39.59 31.26
CA LYS A 159 66.27 -39.86 32.60
C LYS A 159 66.70 -41.33 32.74
N ASP A 160 65.89 -42.26 32.24
CA ASP A 160 66.20 -43.70 32.27
C ASP A 160 67.42 -44.03 31.42
N ILE A 161 67.51 -43.47 30.20
CA ILE A 161 68.68 -43.63 29.32
C ILE A 161 69.94 -43.13 30.02
N TYR A 162 69.91 -41.92 30.60
CA TYR A 162 71.07 -41.38 31.31
C TYR A 162 71.52 -42.29 32.47
N ARG A 163 70.57 -42.76 33.29
CA ARG A 163 70.87 -43.70 34.39
C ARG A 163 71.52 -44.98 33.87
N LEU A 164 70.92 -45.61 32.86
CA LEU A 164 71.42 -46.86 32.28
C LEU A 164 72.81 -46.67 31.65
N THR A 165 73.08 -45.54 31.01
CA THR A 165 74.41 -45.21 30.48
C THR A 165 75.46 -45.14 31.59
N MET A 166 75.14 -44.49 32.73
CA MET A 166 76.06 -44.42 33.87
C MET A 166 76.30 -45.80 34.50
N GLU A 167 75.24 -46.60 34.69
CA GLU A 167 75.35 -47.98 35.20
C GLU A 167 76.20 -48.86 34.26
N GLU A 168 76.06 -48.69 32.95
CA GLU A 168 76.86 -49.40 31.94
C GLU A 168 78.33 -48.97 31.96
N GLU A 169 78.62 -47.68 32.07
CA GLU A 169 79.98 -47.16 32.22
C GLU A 169 80.67 -47.71 33.48
N GLU A 170 79.97 -47.71 34.62
CA GLU A 170 80.48 -48.30 35.87
C GLU A 170 80.74 -49.81 35.74
N ARG A 171 79.85 -50.53 35.05
CA ARG A 171 80.02 -51.95 34.75
C ARG A 171 81.27 -52.19 33.91
N ILE A 172 81.49 -51.40 32.85
CA ILE A 172 82.68 -51.48 31.98
C ILE A 172 83.95 -51.21 32.79
N ILE A 173 83.97 -50.15 33.62
CA ILE A 173 85.10 -49.82 34.50
C ILE A 173 85.42 -50.99 35.43
N THR A 174 84.40 -51.58 36.05
CA THR A 174 84.54 -52.72 36.96
C THR A 174 85.08 -53.95 36.24
N GLN A 175 84.54 -54.29 35.07
CA GLN A 175 85.00 -55.41 34.25
C GLN A 175 86.47 -55.22 33.81
N ASN A 176 86.83 -54.03 33.33
CA ASN A 176 88.21 -53.71 32.94
C ASN A 176 89.19 -53.85 34.11
N ARG A 177 88.79 -53.43 35.32
CA ARG A 177 89.58 -53.59 36.54
C ARG A 177 89.79 -55.07 36.90
N VAL A 178 88.74 -55.89 36.82
CA VAL A 178 88.81 -57.34 37.06
C VAL A 178 89.71 -58.00 36.01
N PHE A 179 89.54 -57.68 34.74
CA PHE A 179 90.36 -58.21 33.64
C PHE A 179 91.85 -57.88 33.84
N ALA A 180 92.19 -56.62 34.14
CA ALA A 180 93.56 -56.21 34.41
C ALA A 180 94.16 -56.95 35.63
N SER A 181 93.37 -57.25 36.66
CA SER A 181 93.82 -58.02 37.82
C SER A 181 94.10 -59.49 37.49
N LEU A 182 93.32 -60.08 36.58
CA LEU A 182 93.51 -61.44 36.08
C LEU A 182 94.77 -61.53 35.20
N CYS A 183 94.97 -60.59 34.27
CA CYS A 183 96.17 -60.55 33.42
C CYS A 183 97.47 -60.50 34.23
N LYS A 184 97.50 -59.78 35.37
CA LYS A 184 98.66 -59.73 36.27
C LYS A 184 98.96 -61.05 37.00
N ARG A 185 98.00 -61.98 37.03
CA ARG A 185 98.12 -63.30 37.67
C ARG A 185 98.48 -64.42 36.68
N VAL A 186 98.58 -64.11 35.39
CA VAL A 186 98.98 -65.07 34.36
C VAL A 186 100.52 -65.11 34.27
N PRO A 187 101.17 -66.28 34.32
CA PRO A 187 102.61 -66.38 34.12
C PRO A 187 102.96 -65.97 32.68
N HIS A 188 103.76 -64.93 32.48
CA HIS A 188 104.22 -64.53 31.15
C HIS A 188 105.11 -65.63 30.55
N THR A 189 104.65 -66.28 29.48
CA THR A 189 105.46 -67.17 28.64
C THR A 189 106.18 -66.39 27.54
N VAL A 190 107.31 -66.94 27.08
CA VAL A 190 108.43 -66.35 26.31
C VAL A 190 108.10 -65.62 24.99
N LEU A 191 106.84 -65.51 24.56
CA LEU A 191 106.48 -64.97 23.23
C LEU A 191 106.15 -63.46 23.16
N ASP A 192 106.11 -62.73 24.27
CA ASP A 192 105.67 -61.31 24.31
C ASP A 192 106.80 -60.26 24.14
N ARG A 193 107.98 -60.62 23.63
CA ARG A 193 109.07 -59.65 23.32
C ARG A 193 109.52 -59.76 21.87
N GLN A 194 108.77 -59.16 20.94
CA GLN A 194 109.24 -58.70 19.63
C GLN A 194 108.57 -57.38 19.26
#